data_AF-A0AAE1B1T4-F1
#
_entry.id   AF-A0AAE1B1T4-F1
#
_cell.length_a   1.000
_cell.length_b   1.000
_cell.length_c   1.000
_cell.angle_alpha   90.00
_cell.angle_beta   90.00
_cell.angle_gamma   90.00
#
_symmetry.space_group_name_H-M   'P 1'
#
loop_
_entity.id
_entity.type
_entity.pdbx_description
1 polymer ?
#
loop_
_entity_poly.entity_id
_entity_poly.type
_entity_poly.pdbx_seq_one_letter_code
_entity_poly.pdbx_strand_id
1 'polypeptide(L)'
;MILTEERQKTPLAPEQYPKIYQPKQHRAKIIVWADLTVDSVDRLNESLNADHVKQVLADIFELDNYKDNLKTGIKMDLFYYTLQFAREQRFSSEKISAFFSIMKRIFEVCIETPYGNLDHTFQYFKDLLLCHSVNRPPYSIELFNPHEVRKITEYAINTFFRHFKMYKYAFTPKVRLDLAINYVGMPASPPPSESELKGAEGVQVEDAVLDGGEKAEEIDEERIAAREELRGLVKDFLARESKRIEGSIEQHLKSAVASLNVQIDSMIEANVPEKGKKKK
;
A
#
# COMPACT_ATOMS: atom_id res chain seq x y z
N MET A 1 52.20 7.94 29.88
CA MET A 1 51.86 9.01 28.93
C MET A 1 51.25 8.34 27.71
N ILE A 2 50.10 8.84 27.29
CA ILE A 2 49.04 8.12 26.58
C ILE A 2 49.45 7.77 25.14
N LEU A 3 49.30 6.48 24.77
CA LEU A 3 49.34 5.97 23.40
C LEU A 3 48.19 6.59 22.60
N THR A 4 48.51 7.27 21.50
CA THR A 4 47.54 7.61 20.46
C THR A 4 47.32 6.39 19.56
N GLU A 5 46.28 5.61 19.87
CA GLU A 5 45.77 4.56 18.98
C GLU A 5 45.16 5.20 17.72
N GLU A 6 45.82 5.02 16.59
CA GLU A 6 45.23 5.21 15.27
C GLU A 6 44.05 4.23 15.13
N ARG A 7 42.82 4.76 15.20
CA ARG A 7 41.62 4.02 14.78
C ARG A 7 41.71 3.76 13.28
N GLN A 8 42.28 2.62 12.92
CA GLN A 8 42.07 2.01 11.61
C GLN A 8 40.56 1.83 11.40
N LYS A 9 40.00 2.58 10.45
CA LYS A 9 38.64 2.38 9.96
C LYS A 9 38.59 1.01 9.29
N THR A 10 38.07 0.03 10.02
CA THR A 10 37.66 -1.26 9.47
C THR A 10 36.66 -1.01 8.34
N PRO A 11 36.81 -1.61 7.14
CA PRO A 11 35.83 -1.47 6.08
C PRO A 11 34.51 -2.07 6.56
N LEU A 12 33.44 -1.26 6.59
CA LEU A 12 32.08 -1.72 6.87
C LEU A 12 31.75 -2.86 5.89
N ALA A 13 31.33 -4.01 6.43
CA ALA A 13 30.85 -5.14 5.66
C ALA A 13 29.75 -4.68 4.67
N PRO A 14 29.63 -5.32 3.48
CA PRO A 14 28.61 -4.93 2.50
C PRO A 14 27.24 -5.00 3.17
N GLU A 15 26.58 -3.85 3.28
CA GLU A 15 25.20 -3.74 3.76
C GLU A 15 24.34 -4.72 2.96
N GLN A 16 23.93 -5.81 3.60
CA GLN A 16 22.97 -6.73 3.01
C GLN A 16 21.65 -5.97 2.93
N TYR A 17 21.35 -5.42 1.76
CA TYR A 17 20.06 -4.82 1.49
C TYR A 17 18.97 -5.87 1.79
N PRO A 18 17.90 -5.50 2.53
CA PRO A 18 16.82 -6.42 2.81
C PRO A 18 16.25 -6.91 1.47
N LYS A 19 16.33 -8.22 1.22
CA LYS A 19 15.81 -8.83 0.00
C LYS A 19 14.29 -8.63 -0.03
N ILE A 20 13.83 -7.75 -0.92
CA ILE A 20 12.40 -7.53 -1.14
C ILE A 20 11.87 -8.69 -1.99
N TYR A 21 11.00 -9.51 -1.41
CA TYR A 21 10.34 -10.59 -2.15
C TYR A 21 9.19 -10.02 -3.00
N GLN A 22 9.21 -10.33 -4.29
CA GLN A 22 8.11 -10.02 -5.20
C GLN A 22 6.92 -10.97 -4.94
N PRO A 23 5.67 -10.52 -5.12
CA PRO A 23 4.49 -11.37 -4.98
C PRO A 23 4.57 -12.56 -5.94
N LYS A 24 4.53 -13.79 -5.40
CA LYS A 24 4.46 -15.02 -6.18
C LYS A 24 3.01 -15.48 -6.33
N GLN A 25 2.73 -16.19 -7.42
CA GLN A 25 1.45 -16.88 -7.56
C GLN A 25 1.48 -18.19 -6.76
N HIS A 26 0.63 -18.29 -5.74
CA HIS A 26 0.47 -19.48 -4.93
C HIS A 26 -0.57 -20.41 -5.55
N ARG A 27 -0.27 -21.72 -5.60
CA ARG A 27 -1.22 -22.72 -6.11
C ARG A 27 -2.00 -23.32 -4.95
N ALA A 28 -3.31 -23.33 -5.04
CA ALA A 28 -4.17 -23.98 -4.06
C ALA A 28 -3.88 -25.48 -4.00
N LYS A 29 -3.73 -25.99 -2.78
CA LYS A 29 -3.59 -27.41 -2.46
C LYS A 29 -4.58 -27.77 -1.35
N ILE A 30 -4.89 -29.05 -1.22
CA ILE A 30 -5.69 -29.56 -0.11
C ILE A 30 -4.90 -29.35 1.19
N ILE A 31 -5.47 -28.61 2.16
CA ILE A 31 -4.81 -28.21 3.41
C ILE A 31 -5.56 -28.67 4.67
N VAL A 32 -6.28 -29.79 4.58
CA VAL A 32 -6.94 -30.40 5.74
C VAL A 32 -5.86 -31.00 6.66
N TRP A 33 -5.90 -30.67 7.95
CA TRP A 33 -4.90 -31.06 8.96
C TRP A 33 -3.46 -30.56 8.72
N ALA A 34 -3.29 -29.54 7.86
CA ALA A 34 -1.95 -29.03 7.53
C ALA A 34 -1.32 -28.21 8.67
N ASP A 35 -2.13 -27.37 9.34
CA ASP A 35 -1.64 -26.45 10.37
C ASP A 35 -2.17 -26.76 11.77
N LEU A 36 -3.37 -27.34 11.89
CA LEU A 36 -3.90 -27.86 13.16
C LEU A 36 -4.11 -29.36 13.01
N THR A 37 -3.58 -30.14 13.94
CA THR A 37 -3.85 -31.58 14.04
C THR A 37 -5.19 -31.85 14.72
N VAL A 38 -5.69 -33.10 14.64
CA VAL A 38 -6.93 -33.54 15.30
C VAL A 38 -6.86 -33.26 16.80
N ASP A 39 -5.76 -33.67 17.43
CA ASP A 39 -5.48 -33.44 18.86
C ASP A 39 -5.49 -31.95 19.21
N SER A 40 -4.88 -31.11 18.37
CA SER A 40 -4.88 -29.66 18.57
C SER A 40 -6.28 -29.05 18.53
N VAL A 41 -7.13 -29.49 17.59
CA VAL A 41 -8.52 -29.01 17.49
C VAL A 41 -9.35 -29.46 18.68
N ASP A 42 -9.16 -30.70 19.13
CA ASP A 42 -9.85 -31.24 20.29
C ASP A 42 -9.45 -30.51 21.57
N ARG A 43 -8.14 -30.30 21.80
CA ARG A 43 -7.60 -29.48 22.91
C ARG A 43 -8.14 -28.05 22.89
N LEU A 44 -8.26 -27.45 21.71
CA LEU A 44 -8.88 -26.13 21.59
C LEU A 44 -10.34 -26.20 22.03
N ASN A 45 -11.10 -27.22 21.62
CA ASN A 45 -12.51 -27.40 21.90
C ASN A 45 -12.84 -27.83 23.34
N GLU A 46 -11.88 -28.31 24.12
CA GLU A 46 -12.04 -28.66 25.55
C GLU A 46 -12.54 -27.49 26.39
N SER A 47 -12.22 -26.25 26.01
CA SER A 47 -12.53 -25.07 26.80
C SER A 47 -13.19 -23.95 25.98
N LEU A 48 -14.10 -23.24 26.64
CA LEU A 48 -14.73 -22.02 26.13
C LEU A 48 -14.04 -20.74 26.63
N ASN A 49 -13.03 -20.86 27.49
CA ASN A 49 -12.33 -19.70 28.02
C ASN A 49 -11.39 -19.12 26.94
N ALA A 50 -11.54 -17.82 26.67
CA ALA A 50 -10.71 -17.11 25.69
C ALA A 50 -9.22 -17.19 26.03
N ASP A 51 -8.85 -17.07 27.31
CA ASP A 51 -7.46 -17.11 27.73
C ASP A 51 -6.83 -18.50 27.53
N HIS A 52 -7.59 -19.56 27.82
CA HIS A 52 -7.11 -20.93 27.60
C HIS A 52 -6.94 -21.23 26.11
N VAL A 53 -7.88 -20.82 25.27
CA VAL A 53 -7.75 -20.97 23.80
C VAL A 53 -6.53 -20.22 23.27
N LYS A 54 -6.26 -19.00 23.76
CA LYS A 54 -5.08 -18.22 23.39
C LYS A 54 -3.77 -18.87 23.86
N GLN A 55 -3.75 -19.48 25.05
CA GLN A 55 -2.61 -20.24 25.55
C GLN A 55 -2.32 -21.47 24.69
N VAL A 56 -3.35 -22.27 24.37
CA VAL A 56 -3.20 -23.44 23.50
C VAL A 56 -2.72 -23.03 22.10
N LEU A 57 -3.22 -21.91 21.56
CA LEU A 57 -2.71 -21.36 20.30
C LEU A 57 -1.26 -20.87 20.40
N ALA A 58 -0.85 -20.31 21.54
CA ALA A 58 0.52 -19.88 21.76
C ALA A 58 1.47 -21.08 21.75
N ASP A 59 1.09 -22.16 22.44
CA ASP A 59 1.86 -23.41 22.48
C ASP A 59 1.98 -24.06 21.09
N ILE A 60 0.92 -24.05 20.29
CA ILE A 60 0.90 -24.70 18.95
C ILE A 60 1.74 -23.92 17.94
N PHE A 61 1.66 -22.59 17.96
CA PHE A 61 2.28 -21.73 16.95
C PHE A 61 3.53 -21.00 17.44
N GLU A 62 4.03 -21.34 18.62
CA GLU A 62 5.19 -20.72 19.28
C GLU A 62 5.04 -19.19 19.35
N LEU A 63 3.85 -18.74 19.77
CA LEU A 63 3.50 -17.31 19.85
C LEU A 63 3.59 -16.78 21.29
N ASP A 64 4.55 -17.25 22.08
CA ASP A 64 4.65 -16.97 23.52
C ASP A 64 4.70 -15.47 23.85
N ASN A 65 5.27 -14.67 22.94
CA ASN A 65 5.43 -13.23 23.10
C ASN A 65 4.22 -12.42 22.59
N TYR A 66 3.02 -13.00 22.53
CA TYR A 66 1.82 -12.32 21.98
C TYR A 66 1.40 -11.08 22.78
N LYS A 67 1.79 -10.99 24.07
CA LYS A 67 1.51 -9.82 24.92
C LYS A 67 2.53 -8.69 24.74
N ASP A 68 3.79 -9.03 24.49
CA ASP A 68 4.88 -8.06 24.41
C ASP A 68 5.08 -7.52 22.99
N ASN A 69 4.82 -8.35 21.97
CA ASN A 69 4.99 -7.98 20.58
C ASN A 69 3.64 -7.75 19.91
N LEU A 70 3.37 -6.50 19.54
CA LEU A 70 2.16 -6.09 18.82
C LEU A 70 1.91 -6.92 17.56
N LYS A 71 2.96 -7.30 16.81
CA LYS A 71 2.82 -8.11 15.59
C LYS A 71 2.34 -9.52 15.93
N THR A 72 2.86 -10.11 17.00
CA THR A 72 2.44 -11.43 17.47
C THR A 72 1.01 -11.38 18.02
N GLY A 73 0.64 -10.30 18.72
CA GLY A 73 -0.73 -10.04 19.16
C GLY A 73 -1.73 -9.99 17.99
N ILE A 74 -1.42 -9.26 16.92
CA ILE A 74 -2.27 -9.19 15.72
C ILE A 74 -2.50 -10.58 15.09
N LYS A 75 -1.45 -11.43 15.03
CA LYS A 75 -1.57 -12.81 14.53
C LYS A 75 -2.46 -13.64 15.46
N MET A 76 -2.24 -13.54 16.77
CA MET A 76 -3.02 -14.26 17.78
C MET A 76 -4.50 -13.90 17.70
N ASP A 77 -4.82 -12.61 17.59
CA ASP A 77 -6.21 -12.15 17.46
C ASP A 77 -6.86 -12.69 16.19
N LEU A 78 -6.15 -12.65 15.05
CA LEU A 78 -6.66 -13.24 13.80
C LEU A 78 -6.99 -14.73 13.97
N PHE A 79 -6.10 -15.50 14.60
CA PHE A 79 -6.29 -16.93 14.85
C PHE A 79 -7.45 -17.20 15.80
N TYR A 80 -7.52 -16.47 16.90
CA TYR A 80 -8.58 -16.59 17.90
C TYR A 80 -9.97 -16.30 17.28
N TYR A 81 -10.12 -15.18 16.58
CA TYR A 81 -11.40 -14.82 15.97
C TYR A 81 -11.80 -15.76 14.83
N THR A 82 -10.83 -16.31 14.10
CA THR A 82 -11.08 -17.35 13.08
C THR A 82 -11.69 -18.59 13.71
N LEU A 83 -11.14 -19.06 14.83
CA LEU A 83 -11.70 -20.19 15.57
C LEU A 83 -13.07 -19.88 16.17
N GLN A 84 -13.24 -18.68 16.72
CA GLN A 84 -14.53 -18.28 17.30
C GLN A 84 -15.65 -18.28 16.25
N PHE A 85 -15.39 -17.75 15.05
CA PHE A 85 -16.35 -17.83 13.95
C PHE A 85 -16.66 -19.27 13.54
N ALA A 86 -15.65 -20.14 13.46
CA ALA A 86 -15.84 -21.55 13.11
C ALA A 86 -16.74 -22.28 14.14
N ARG A 87 -16.63 -21.92 15.42
CA ARG A 87 -17.49 -22.43 16.51
C ARG A 87 -18.91 -21.91 16.40
N GLU A 88 -19.09 -20.62 16.12
CA GLU A 88 -20.41 -20.02 15.93
C GLU A 88 -21.17 -20.67 14.76
N GLN A 89 -20.45 -21.06 13.72
CA GLN A 89 -21.02 -21.80 12.58
C GLN A 89 -21.14 -23.32 12.80
N ARG A 90 -20.74 -23.84 13.96
CA ARG A 90 -20.79 -25.27 14.32
C ARG A 90 -20.10 -26.19 13.30
N PHE A 91 -18.92 -25.77 12.83
CA PHE A 91 -18.11 -26.58 11.92
C PHE A 91 -17.56 -27.86 12.60
N SER A 92 -17.38 -28.93 11.83
CA SER A 92 -16.68 -30.14 12.28
C SER A 92 -15.19 -29.88 12.46
N SER A 93 -14.48 -30.74 13.21
CA SER A 93 -13.04 -30.57 13.46
C SER A 93 -12.22 -30.47 12.16
N GLU A 94 -12.58 -31.24 11.13
CA GLU A 94 -11.97 -31.16 9.79
C GLU A 94 -12.19 -29.79 9.13
N LYS A 95 -13.43 -29.29 9.18
CA LYS A 95 -13.81 -27.98 8.65
C LYS A 95 -13.11 -26.84 9.39
N ILE A 96 -12.99 -26.94 10.71
CA ILE A 96 -12.27 -25.97 11.55
C ILE A 96 -10.80 -25.92 11.15
N SER A 97 -10.13 -27.09 11.05
CA SER A 97 -8.73 -27.18 10.64
C SER A 97 -8.51 -26.60 9.25
N ALA A 98 -9.36 -26.96 8.29
CA ALA A 98 -9.26 -26.46 6.91
C ALA A 98 -9.50 -24.95 6.83
N PHE A 99 -10.55 -24.43 7.47
CA PHE A 99 -10.86 -23.00 7.47
C PHE A 99 -9.75 -22.17 8.14
N PHE A 100 -9.24 -22.64 9.27
CA PHE A 100 -8.10 -22.00 9.93
C PHE A 100 -6.88 -21.96 9.01
N SER A 101 -6.56 -23.08 8.38
CA SER A 101 -5.42 -23.19 7.45
C SER A 101 -5.59 -22.23 6.28
N ILE A 102 -6.80 -22.10 5.70
CA ILE A 102 -7.09 -21.11 4.65
C ILE A 102 -6.75 -19.70 5.14
N MET A 103 -7.26 -19.29 6.30
CA MET A 103 -7.06 -17.95 6.87
C MET A 103 -5.57 -17.67 7.19
N LYS A 104 -4.85 -18.67 7.72
CA LYS A 104 -3.41 -18.57 7.96
C LYS A 104 -2.63 -18.38 6.66
N ARG A 105 -2.94 -19.16 5.61
CA ARG A 105 -2.24 -19.07 4.32
C ARG A 105 -2.46 -17.73 3.63
N ILE A 106 -3.69 -17.21 3.60
CA ILE A 106 -3.93 -15.87 3.00
C ILE A 106 -3.20 -14.78 3.78
N PHE A 107 -3.07 -14.92 5.11
CA PHE A 107 -2.31 -13.99 5.92
C PHE A 107 -0.80 -14.09 5.65
N GLU A 108 -0.24 -15.30 5.51
CA GLU A 108 1.15 -15.51 5.09
C GLU A 108 1.45 -14.85 3.73
N VAL A 109 0.55 -15.02 2.76
CA VAL A 109 0.68 -14.38 1.44
C VAL A 109 0.58 -12.85 1.56
N CYS A 110 -0.30 -12.34 2.42
CA CYS A 110 -0.39 -10.90 2.69
C CYS A 110 0.93 -10.33 3.22
N ILE A 111 1.63 -11.04 4.12
CA ILE A 111 2.88 -10.53 4.72
C ILE A 111 4.15 -10.84 3.90
N GLU A 112 4.09 -11.72 2.90
CA GLU A 112 5.25 -12.16 2.11
C GLU A 112 5.97 -10.99 1.40
N THR A 113 5.23 -9.98 0.97
CA THR A 113 5.75 -8.87 0.16
C THR A 113 5.33 -7.52 0.74
N PRO A 114 6.18 -6.48 0.69
CA PRO A 114 5.77 -5.12 1.05
C PRO A 114 4.84 -4.49 -0.01
N TYR A 115 4.77 -5.06 -1.21
CA TYR A 115 3.91 -4.54 -2.28
C TYR A 115 2.44 -4.83 -2.03
N GLY A 116 1.56 -4.04 -2.66
CA GLY A 116 0.12 -4.29 -2.68
C GLY A 116 -0.19 -5.57 -3.45
N ASN A 117 -0.65 -6.61 -2.76
CA ASN A 117 -1.01 -7.91 -3.34
C ASN A 117 -2.44 -8.34 -2.98
N LEU A 118 -3.35 -7.38 -2.86
CA LEU A 118 -4.75 -7.63 -2.50
C LEU A 118 -5.43 -8.56 -3.49
N ASP A 119 -5.35 -8.25 -4.80
CA ASP A 119 -5.98 -9.06 -5.85
C ASP A 119 -5.42 -10.48 -5.90
N HIS A 120 -4.10 -10.62 -5.76
CA HIS A 120 -3.43 -11.92 -5.70
C HIS A 120 -3.86 -12.73 -4.48
N THR A 121 -3.95 -12.10 -3.31
CA THR A 121 -4.39 -12.77 -2.07
C THR A 121 -5.86 -13.17 -2.15
N PHE A 122 -6.70 -12.32 -2.73
CA PHE A 122 -8.12 -12.60 -2.91
C PHE A 122 -8.36 -13.71 -3.93
N GLN A 123 -7.60 -13.74 -5.03
CA GLN A 123 -7.66 -14.83 -6.00
C GLN A 123 -7.22 -16.15 -5.35
N TYR A 124 -6.12 -16.13 -4.59
CA TYR A 124 -5.65 -17.31 -3.86
C TYR A 124 -6.67 -17.81 -2.82
N PHE A 125 -7.34 -16.90 -2.11
CA PHE A 125 -8.46 -17.23 -1.22
C PHE A 125 -9.59 -17.95 -1.96
N LYS A 126 -10.02 -17.43 -3.12
CA LYS A 126 -11.05 -18.07 -3.95
C LYS A 126 -10.64 -19.46 -4.39
N ASP A 127 -9.39 -19.61 -4.85
CA ASP A 127 -8.88 -20.88 -5.35
C ASP A 127 -8.81 -21.93 -4.22
N LEU A 128 -8.37 -21.53 -3.03
CA LEU A 128 -8.36 -22.38 -1.83
C LEU A 128 -9.78 -22.80 -1.41
N LEU A 129 -10.71 -21.84 -1.38
CA LEU A 129 -12.08 -22.12 -1.00
C LEU A 129 -12.76 -23.05 -2.01
N LEU A 130 -12.53 -22.85 -3.32
CA LEU A 130 -13.04 -23.71 -4.37
C LEU A 130 -12.47 -25.14 -4.28
N CYS A 131 -11.18 -25.26 -3.97
CA CYS A 131 -10.51 -26.55 -3.74
C CYS A 131 -11.16 -27.36 -2.61
N HIS A 132 -11.78 -26.71 -1.62
CA HIS A 132 -12.44 -27.37 -0.48
C HIS A 132 -13.98 -27.40 -0.58
N SER A 133 -14.54 -26.93 -1.70
CA SER A 133 -15.99 -26.88 -1.91
C SER A 133 -16.46 -27.76 -3.06
N VAL A 134 -15.54 -28.19 -3.93
CA VAL A 134 -15.86 -28.98 -5.13
C VAL A 134 -15.25 -30.37 -5.03
N ASN A 135 -16.05 -31.39 -5.29
CA ASN A 135 -15.57 -32.77 -5.34
C ASN A 135 -14.84 -33.04 -6.66
N ARG A 136 -13.50 -33.03 -6.65
CA ARG A 136 -12.69 -33.43 -7.81
C ARG A 136 -11.39 -34.12 -7.35
N PRO A 137 -11.46 -35.40 -6.94
CA PRO A 137 -10.26 -36.16 -6.60
C PRO A 137 -9.31 -36.20 -7.81
N PRO A 138 -7.96 -36.06 -7.68
CA PRO A 138 -7.13 -35.89 -6.48
C PRO A 138 -6.84 -34.42 -6.07
N TYR A 139 -7.47 -33.43 -6.71
CA TYR A 139 -7.09 -32.00 -6.56
C TYR A 139 -7.99 -31.21 -5.61
N SER A 140 -9.22 -31.68 -5.36
CA SER A 140 -10.23 -30.98 -4.59
C SER A 140 -11.05 -31.94 -3.74
N ILE A 141 -11.50 -31.49 -2.58
CA ILE A 141 -12.34 -32.23 -1.64
C ILE A 141 -13.61 -31.41 -1.39
N GLU A 142 -14.77 -32.07 -1.32
CA GLU A 142 -16.02 -31.45 -0.92
C GLU A 142 -16.15 -31.44 0.61
N LEU A 143 -15.53 -30.45 1.25
CA LEU A 143 -15.57 -30.28 2.70
C LEU A 143 -16.65 -29.26 3.12
N PHE A 144 -16.81 -28.17 2.35
CA PHE A 144 -17.75 -27.10 2.65
C PHE A 144 -18.99 -27.16 1.74
N ASN A 145 -20.15 -26.99 2.35
CA ASN A 145 -21.41 -26.85 1.63
C ASN A 145 -21.51 -25.42 1.05
N PRO A 146 -22.20 -25.16 -0.10
CA PRO A 146 -22.26 -23.82 -0.69
C PRO A 146 -22.78 -22.72 0.24
N HIS A 147 -23.64 -23.07 1.20
CA HIS A 147 -24.10 -22.14 2.23
C HIS A 147 -22.99 -21.75 3.22
N GLU A 148 -22.15 -22.72 3.63
CA GLU A 148 -21.00 -22.47 4.51
C GLU A 148 -19.94 -21.64 3.78
N VAL A 149 -19.70 -21.92 2.51
CA VAL A 149 -18.81 -21.16 1.62
C VAL A 149 -19.20 -19.69 1.56
N ARG A 150 -20.50 -19.40 1.42
CA ARG A 150 -21.01 -18.02 1.42
C ARG A 150 -20.68 -17.32 2.75
N LYS A 151 -20.94 -17.97 3.87
CA LYS A 151 -20.65 -17.42 5.20
C LYS A 151 -19.16 -17.19 5.44
N ILE A 152 -18.32 -18.13 5.03
CA ILE A 152 -16.86 -18.03 5.10
C ILE A 152 -16.38 -16.82 4.26
N THR A 153 -16.91 -16.68 3.05
CA THR A 153 -16.57 -15.57 2.16
C THR A 153 -16.96 -14.22 2.76
N GLU A 154 -18.18 -14.11 3.27
CA GLU A 154 -18.68 -12.90 3.93
C GLU A 154 -17.86 -12.54 5.17
N TYR A 155 -17.54 -13.52 6.01
CA TYR A 155 -16.66 -13.34 7.15
C TYR A 155 -15.27 -12.84 6.74
N ALA A 156 -14.62 -13.51 5.78
CA ALA A 156 -13.28 -13.14 5.34
C ALA A 156 -13.25 -11.74 4.70
N ILE A 157 -14.28 -11.36 3.95
CA ILE A 157 -14.38 -10.02 3.37
C ILE A 157 -14.53 -8.97 4.48
N ASN A 158 -15.45 -9.17 5.43
CA ASN A 158 -15.77 -8.19 6.46
C ASN A 158 -14.68 -8.06 7.55
N THR A 159 -13.93 -9.12 7.80
CA THR A 159 -12.88 -9.13 8.83
C THR A 159 -11.50 -8.94 8.23
N PHE A 160 -11.04 -9.88 7.41
CA PHE A 160 -9.66 -9.88 6.92
C PHE A 160 -9.43 -8.87 5.79
N PHE A 161 -10.18 -8.95 4.69
CA PHE A 161 -9.95 -8.09 3.52
C PHE A 161 -10.32 -6.62 3.78
N ARG A 162 -11.33 -6.37 4.62
CA ARG A 162 -11.67 -5.01 5.07
C ARG A 162 -10.49 -4.31 5.75
N HIS A 163 -9.71 -5.05 6.52
CA HIS A 163 -8.55 -4.53 7.26
C HIS A 163 -7.21 -4.89 6.59
N PHE A 164 -7.21 -5.25 5.30
CA PHE A 164 -6.00 -5.69 4.57
C PHE A 164 -4.85 -4.67 4.66
N LYS A 165 -5.17 -3.37 4.54
CA LYS A 165 -4.19 -2.29 4.64
C LYS A 165 -3.53 -2.20 6.02
N MET A 166 -4.28 -2.51 7.09
CA MET A 166 -3.77 -2.52 8.47
C MET A 166 -2.74 -3.64 8.64
N TYR A 167 -3.06 -4.86 8.18
CA TYR A 167 -2.09 -5.96 8.19
C TYR A 167 -0.85 -5.61 7.37
N LYS A 168 -1.01 -5.07 6.16
CA LYS A 168 0.13 -4.62 5.36
C LYS A 168 1.00 -3.61 6.10
N TYR A 169 0.40 -2.59 6.69
CA TYR A 169 1.14 -1.57 7.41
C TYR A 169 1.91 -2.13 8.61
N ALA A 170 1.29 -3.01 9.40
CA ALA A 170 1.92 -3.60 10.58
C ALA A 170 3.10 -4.53 10.25
N PHE A 171 3.00 -5.27 9.15
CA PHE A 171 3.99 -6.30 8.77
C PHE A 171 5.01 -5.85 7.72
N THR A 172 4.79 -4.71 7.05
CA THR A 172 5.75 -4.14 6.09
C THR A 172 6.92 -3.47 6.83
N PRO A 173 8.18 -3.89 6.60
CA PRO A 173 9.33 -3.18 7.15
C PRO A 173 9.42 -1.78 6.52
N LYS A 174 9.60 -0.75 7.36
CA LYS A 174 9.84 0.61 6.89
C LYS A 174 11.23 0.67 6.26
N VAL A 175 11.31 0.92 4.95
CA VAL A 175 12.58 1.17 4.26
C VAL A 175 12.85 2.66 4.29
N ARG A 176 13.94 3.07 4.94
CA ARG A 176 14.46 4.45 4.88
C ARG A 176 15.61 4.48 3.87
N LEU A 177 15.59 5.45 2.97
CA LEU A 177 16.67 5.67 2.01
C LEU A 177 17.42 6.94 2.45
N ASP A 178 18.60 6.76 3.01
CA ASP A 178 19.49 7.87 3.34
C ASP A 178 20.35 8.19 2.11
N LEU A 179 20.02 9.29 1.42
CA LEU A 179 20.76 9.76 0.26
C LEU A 179 21.96 10.62 0.68
N ALA A 180 23.17 10.10 0.50
CA ALA A 180 24.39 10.91 0.55
C ALA A 180 24.75 11.36 -0.87
N ILE A 181 24.50 12.63 -1.21
CA ILE A 181 24.86 13.18 -2.51
C ILE A 181 26.26 13.79 -2.41
N ASN A 182 27.24 13.14 -3.04
CA ASN A 182 28.58 13.69 -3.21
C ASN A 182 28.68 14.37 -4.57
N TYR A 183 28.82 15.68 -4.58
CA TYR A 183 29.04 16.44 -5.80
C TYR A 183 30.54 16.44 -6.16
N VAL A 184 30.89 15.83 -7.29
CA VAL A 184 32.26 15.83 -7.82
C VAL A 184 32.51 17.17 -8.51
N GLY A 185 33.60 17.86 -8.15
CA GLY A 185 34.03 19.11 -8.79
C GLY A 185 33.62 20.41 -8.10
N MET A 186 32.93 20.34 -6.95
CA MET A 186 32.77 21.52 -6.08
C MET A 186 33.95 21.63 -5.11
N PRO A 187 34.52 22.83 -4.87
CA PRO A 187 35.53 23.01 -3.85
C PRO A 187 34.95 22.63 -2.48
N ALA A 188 35.74 21.96 -1.64
CA ALA A 188 35.32 21.60 -0.30
C ALA A 188 34.90 22.87 0.44
N SER A 189 33.63 22.97 0.84
CA SER A 189 33.17 24.04 1.71
C SER A 189 34.00 23.98 3.00
N PRO A 190 34.51 25.12 3.49
CA PRO A 190 35.23 25.13 4.77
C PRO A 190 34.33 24.53 5.86
N PRO A 191 34.92 23.81 6.84
CA PRO A 191 34.16 23.29 7.96
C PRO A 191 33.36 24.43 8.61
N PRO A 192 32.09 24.20 8.96
CA PRO A 192 31.26 25.24 9.56
C PRO A 192 31.97 25.77 10.82
N SER A 193 32.13 27.08 10.86
CA SER A 193 32.72 27.76 12.02
C SER A 193 31.81 27.57 13.25
N GLU A 194 32.39 27.53 14.46
CA GLU A 194 31.62 27.38 15.71
C GLU A 194 30.50 28.43 15.91
N SER A 195 30.56 29.55 15.18
CA SER A 195 29.51 30.56 15.10
C SER A 195 28.25 30.14 14.33
N GLU A 196 28.33 29.15 13.44
CA GLU A 196 27.19 28.61 12.68
C GLU A 196 26.51 27.43 13.41
N LEU A 197 27.23 26.76 14.31
CA LEU A 197 26.71 25.67 15.15
C LEU A 197 25.65 26.14 16.16
N LYS A 198 25.69 27.41 16.59
CA LYS A 198 24.66 27.98 17.46
C LYS A 198 23.34 28.33 16.75
N GLY A 199 23.33 28.39 15.42
CA GLY A 199 22.10 28.58 14.63
C GLY A 199 21.44 27.27 14.20
N ALA A 200 22.13 26.14 14.35
CA ALA A 200 21.71 24.84 13.83
C ALA A 200 21.23 23.84 14.89
N GLU A 201 21.16 24.23 16.17
CA GLU A 201 20.55 23.41 17.24
C GLU A 201 19.01 23.59 17.36
N GLY A 202 18.38 24.21 16.36
CA GLY A 202 16.95 24.56 16.40
C GLY A 202 16.09 23.99 15.26
N VAL A 203 16.54 22.99 14.51
CA VAL A 203 15.68 22.33 13.50
C VAL A 203 15.51 20.87 13.85
N GLN A 204 14.67 20.62 14.85
CA GLN A 204 13.89 19.40 14.87
C GLN A 204 12.94 19.50 13.67
N VAL A 205 13.23 18.75 12.61
CA VAL A 205 12.21 18.46 11.60
C VAL A 205 11.29 17.43 12.25
N GLU A 206 10.38 17.92 13.09
CA GLU A 206 9.18 17.17 13.43
C GLU A 206 8.40 17.00 12.14
N ASP A 207 8.46 15.78 11.60
CA ASP A 207 7.58 15.33 10.53
C ASP A 207 6.16 15.43 11.09
N ALA A 208 5.45 16.48 10.68
CA ALA A 208 4.09 16.76 11.09
C ALA A 208 3.20 15.59 10.65
N VAL A 209 2.94 14.71 11.61
CA VAL A 209 1.76 13.86 11.63
C VAL A 209 0.56 14.80 11.50
N LEU A 210 -0.18 14.70 10.39
CA LEU A 210 -1.54 15.22 10.30
C LEU A 210 -2.42 14.35 11.21
N ASP A 211 -2.32 14.59 12.51
CA ASP A 211 -3.29 14.20 13.51
C ASP A 211 -4.06 15.47 13.92
N GLY A 212 -5.38 15.38 13.84
CA GLY A 212 -6.28 16.49 14.15
C GLY A 212 -6.23 16.78 15.64
N GLY A 213 -5.61 17.90 16.00
CA GLY A 213 -5.62 18.43 17.34
C GLY A 213 -5.54 19.95 17.30
N GLU A 214 -6.64 20.61 17.64
CA GLU A 214 -6.74 22.06 17.79
C GLU A 214 -5.66 22.61 18.73
N LYS A 215 -4.69 23.33 18.17
CA LYS A 215 -3.93 24.34 18.91
C LYS A 215 -3.86 25.60 18.07
N ALA A 216 -4.56 26.62 18.55
CA ALA A 216 -4.45 27.98 18.04
C ALA A 216 -3.02 28.48 18.28
N GLU A 217 -2.23 28.57 17.21
CA GLU A 217 -0.95 29.28 17.23
C GLU A 217 -1.24 30.78 17.03
N GLU A 218 -0.70 31.59 17.96
CA GLU A 218 -0.64 33.05 17.83
C GLU A 218 0.03 33.41 16.50
N ILE A 219 -0.69 34.21 15.71
CA ILE A 219 -0.36 34.47 14.32
C ILE A 219 0.45 35.76 14.26
N ASP A 220 1.75 35.68 14.00
CA ASP A 220 2.59 36.85 13.71
C ASP A 220 1.98 37.64 12.54
N GLU A 221 1.57 38.90 12.78
CA GLU A 221 0.98 39.80 11.79
C GLU A 221 1.85 39.94 10.53
N GLU A 222 3.18 39.88 10.69
CA GLU A 222 4.16 39.97 9.62
C GLU A 222 4.15 38.73 8.70
N ARG A 223 3.83 37.53 9.23
CA ARG A 223 3.70 36.30 8.43
C ARG A 223 2.36 36.24 7.68
N ILE A 224 1.30 36.87 8.21
CA ILE A 224 0.02 37.03 7.50
C ILE A 224 0.22 37.98 6.31
N ALA A 225 0.85 39.13 6.55
CA ALA A 225 1.13 40.12 5.51
C ALA A 225 1.95 39.52 4.35
N ALA A 226 3.04 38.80 4.65
CA ALA A 226 3.85 38.14 3.64
C ALA A 226 3.08 37.06 2.84
N ARG A 227 2.13 36.36 3.48
CA ARG A 227 1.27 35.37 2.80
C ARG A 227 0.25 36.03 1.89
N GLU A 228 -0.32 37.16 2.29
CA GLU A 228 -1.26 37.91 1.44
C GLU A 228 -0.56 38.53 0.23
N GLU A 229 0.63 39.08 0.40
CA GLU A 229 1.44 39.59 -0.72
C GLU A 229 1.80 38.48 -1.72
N LEU A 230 2.24 37.32 -1.23
CA LEU A 230 2.54 36.17 -2.09
C LEU A 230 1.29 35.68 -2.83
N ARG A 231 0.14 35.66 -2.15
CA ARG A 231 -1.15 35.28 -2.77
C ARG A 231 -1.57 36.27 -3.85
N GLY A 232 -1.36 37.56 -3.64
CA GLY A 232 -1.56 38.60 -4.65
C GLY A 232 -0.70 38.36 -5.88
N LEU A 233 0.60 38.14 -5.68
CA LEU A 233 1.56 37.92 -6.76
C LEU A 233 1.23 36.68 -7.59
N VAL A 234 0.82 35.58 -6.93
CA VAL A 234 0.38 34.35 -7.62
C VAL A 234 -0.90 34.59 -8.42
N LYS A 235 -1.86 35.34 -7.88
CA LYS A 235 -3.11 35.66 -8.58
C LYS A 235 -2.85 36.52 -9.82
N ASP A 236 -1.97 37.49 -9.72
CA ASP A 236 -1.59 38.37 -10.84
C ASP A 236 -0.78 37.63 -11.91
N PHE A 237 0.05 36.66 -11.50
CA PHE A 237 0.74 35.78 -12.43
C PHE A 237 -0.25 34.88 -13.18
N LEU A 238 -1.16 34.21 -12.47
CA LEU A 238 -2.19 33.37 -13.08
C LEU A 238 -3.11 34.16 -14.01
N ALA A 239 -3.50 35.38 -13.64
CA ALA A 239 -4.34 36.23 -14.49
C ALA A 239 -3.62 36.65 -15.78
N ARG A 240 -2.34 37.03 -15.70
CA ARG A 240 -1.52 37.33 -16.88
C ARG A 240 -1.39 36.11 -17.79
N GLU A 241 -1.18 34.95 -17.17
CA GLU A 241 -0.92 33.72 -17.91
C GLU A 241 -2.18 33.17 -18.59
N SER A 242 -3.33 33.23 -17.91
CA SER A 242 -4.62 32.94 -18.53
C SER A 242 -4.92 33.86 -19.71
N LYS A 243 -4.66 35.17 -19.59
CA LYS A 243 -4.87 36.11 -20.69
C LYS A 243 -3.93 35.85 -21.88
N ARG A 244 -2.69 35.44 -21.61
CA ARG A 244 -1.73 35.04 -22.65
C ARG A 244 -2.19 33.79 -23.39
N ILE A 245 -2.68 32.79 -22.66
CA ILE A 245 -3.22 31.55 -23.23
C ILE A 245 -4.47 31.84 -24.06
N GLU A 246 -5.40 32.65 -23.54
CA GLU A 246 -6.63 33.03 -24.26
C GLU A 246 -6.34 33.73 -25.59
N GLY A 247 -5.41 34.70 -25.60
CA GLY A 247 -4.99 35.36 -26.84
C GLY A 247 -4.31 34.42 -27.83
N SER A 248 -3.52 33.45 -27.34
CA SER A 248 -2.90 32.42 -28.19
C SER A 248 -3.95 31.50 -28.82
N ILE A 249 -4.95 31.06 -28.03
CA ILE A 249 -6.06 30.24 -28.52
C ILE A 249 -6.88 31.01 -29.56
N GLU A 250 -7.19 32.29 -29.31
CA GLU A 250 -7.97 33.11 -30.23
C GLU A 250 -7.24 33.31 -31.57
N GLN A 251 -5.92 33.54 -31.54
CA GLN A 251 -5.10 33.60 -32.76
C GLN A 251 -5.09 32.27 -33.51
N HIS A 252 -4.92 31.15 -32.80
CA HIS A 252 -4.95 29.83 -33.40
C HIS A 252 -6.31 29.53 -34.05
N LEU A 253 -7.41 29.84 -33.35
CA LEU A 253 -8.76 29.66 -33.86
C LEU A 253 -9.00 30.52 -35.11
N LYS A 254 -8.58 31.80 -35.08
CA LYS A 254 -8.72 32.71 -36.22
C LYS A 254 -7.92 32.24 -37.43
N SER A 255 -6.70 31.73 -37.22
CA SER A 255 -5.87 31.17 -38.30
C SER A 255 -6.49 29.90 -38.89
N ALA A 256 -7.05 29.02 -38.05
CA ALA A 256 -7.72 27.80 -38.48
C ALA A 256 -9.00 28.12 -39.27
N VAL A 257 -9.82 29.06 -38.80
CA VAL A 257 -11.02 29.52 -39.51
C VAL A 257 -10.65 30.17 -40.84
N ALA A 258 -9.61 31.00 -40.90
CA ALA A 258 -9.15 31.59 -42.15
C ALA A 258 -8.67 30.52 -43.15
N SER A 259 -7.93 29.51 -42.67
CA SER A 259 -7.50 28.38 -43.51
C SER A 259 -8.68 27.58 -44.03
N LEU A 260 -9.70 27.33 -43.20
CA LEU A 260 -10.92 26.64 -43.62
C LEU A 260 -11.72 27.46 -44.63
N ASN A 261 -11.82 28.77 -44.47
CA ASN A 261 -12.50 29.63 -45.44
C ASN A 261 -11.79 29.63 -46.80
N VAL A 262 -10.45 29.72 -46.83
CA VAL A 262 -9.68 29.60 -48.08
C VAL A 262 -9.90 28.22 -48.72
N GLN A 263 -9.96 27.17 -47.91
CA GLN A 263 -10.22 25.82 -48.42
C GLN A 263 -11.65 25.69 -48.98
N ILE A 264 -12.65 26.29 -48.33
CA ILE A 264 -14.03 26.36 -48.81
C ILE A 264 -14.11 27.16 -50.11
N ASP A 265 -13.48 28.33 -50.19
CA ASP A 265 -13.45 29.16 -51.41
C ASP A 265 -12.79 28.42 -52.58
N SER A 266 -11.69 27.70 -52.32
CA SER A 266 -11.04 26.86 -53.34
C SER A 266 -11.94 25.71 -53.83
N MET A 267 -12.77 25.13 -52.93
CA MET A 267 -13.74 24.10 -53.29
C MET A 267 -14.95 24.67 -54.05
N ILE A 268 -15.34 25.91 -53.76
CA ILE A 268 -16.41 26.62 -54.48
C ILE A 268 -15.93 26.98 -55.90
N GLU A 269 -14.72 27.52 -56.06
CA GLU A 269 -14.14 27.83 -57.38
C GLU A 269 -13.94 26.58 -58.24
N ALA A 270 -13.52 25.45 -57.63
CA ALA A 270 -13.38 24.17 -58.33
C ALA A 270 -14.73 23.60 -58.84
N ASN A 271 -15.87 24.11 -58.34
CA ASN A 271 -17.20 23.60 -58.66
C ASN A 271 -18.03 24.56 -59.55
N VAL A 272 -17.44 25.64 -60.08
CA VAL A 272 -18.08 26.52 -61.08
C VAL A 272 -17.85 25.98 -62.50
N PRO A 273 -18.87 25.54 -63.25
CA PRO A 273 -18.71 25.00 -64.61
C PRO A 273 -18.42 26.10 -65.64
N GLU A 274 -17.37 25.93 -66.45
CA GLU A 274 -17.11 26.71 -67.67
C GLU A 274 -18.33 26.64 -68.63
N LYS A 275 -19.13 27.71 -68.68
CA LYS A 275 -20.11 27.90 -69.75
C LYS A 275 -19.43 28.47 -71.00
N GLY A 276 -19.00 27.56 -71.86
CA GLY A 276 -19.18 27.57 -73.32
C GLY A 276 -18.84 28.83 -74.12
N LYS A 277 -17.63 28.86 -74.72
CA LYS A 277 -17.43 29.47 -76.04
C LYS A 277 -18.10 28.59 -77.12
N LYS A 278 -19.13 29.09 -77.80
CA LYS A 278 -19.54 28.60 -79.13
C LYS A 278 -19.66 29.77 -80.11
N LYS A 279 -18.92 29.61 -81.22
CA LYS A 279 -18.98 30.26 -82.54
C LYS A 279 -20.29 31.01 -82.86
N LYS A 280 -20.15 32.27 -83.25
CA LYS A 280 -20.48 32.72 -84.61
C LYS A 280 -19.36 33.61 -85.11
#